data_AF-A0A367EW21-F1
#
_entry.id   AF-A0A367EW21-F1
#
_cell.length_a   1.000
_cell.length_b   1.000
_cell.length_c   1.000
_cell.angle_alpha   90.00
_cell.angle_beta   90.00
_cell.angle_gamma   90.00
#
_symmetry.space_group_name_H-M   'P 1'
#
loop_
_entity.id
_entity.type
_entity.pdbx_description
1 polymer ?
#
loop_
_entity_poly.entity_id
_entity_poly.type
_entity_poly.pdbx_seq_one_letter_code
_entity_poly.pdbx_strand_id
1 'polypeptide(L)'
;MAEEGAAVTRPRAYAATGWRKFGPGPWAAQETVPQRELDEETRAALELPRTLRPVLGGEHVVQRPVFDPSAAHHAKAMRLGDPEFAEAERGERWYAARRRALDLALAAVASSGWAEHLVLRGSVLLRAWYAEAARDPGDLDFVVEPSDWQVTDERTERMLDQLAHAAEAASHAAEATSPAAAPHAAAAPAACGAVRLDADHAARDEIWTYDRVPGRRLVIPWTAEGLPGGTVQLDFVFNEPLPAPAVRTRIPCPAGAAGEPLTVRAASRGLSLAWKLLWLVSDAYPEGKDLYDAILLAEDPSVALPFETFRAVFRDVEYGLYDRNPVLLGDLAYAAQCVEWFEFAKEHPHLAGPPDFAHDAPPADWVDRLTTALAPTFAADDGSGAPASHYQLSARWLAPLVAQCRTAFADGGLTAVLERLFATHVPPRSALVVVREVLGSTRHTVDGVLPLVAAFRPPPDPDRPWRRDGWDEERLREAADALRERTQPPSGS
;
A
#
# COMPACT_ATOMS: atom_id res chain seq x y z
N MET A 1 -7.99 -19.76 64.54
CA MET A 1 -6.73 -19.09 64.93
C MET A 1 -5.76 -19.29 63.77
N ALA A 2 -5.29 -18.15 63.23
CA ALA A 2 -4.36 -17.92 62.12
C ALA A 2 -3.75 -19.13 61.37
N GLU A 3 -4.12 -19.26 60.10
CA GLU A 3 -3.29 -19.86 59.04
C GLU A 3 -2.23 -18.83 58.61
N GLU A 4 -0.95 -19.18 58.76
CA GLU A 4 0.16 -18.48 58.10
C GLU A 4 0.23 -18.92 56.63
N GLY A 5 -0.33 -18.08 55.75
CA GLY A 5 -0.20 -18.23 54.31
C GLY A 5 1.23 -17.94 53.86
N ALA A 6 1.89 -18.96 53.32
CA ALA A 6 3.15 -18.81 52.59
C ALA A 6 2.96 -17.81 51.44
N ALA A 7 3.62 -16.66 51.55
CA ALA A 7 3.69 -15.69 50.48
C ALA A 7 4.46 -16.31 49.30
N VAL A 8 3.72 -16.78 48.30
CA VAL A 8 4.26 -17.08 46.97
C VAL A 8 4.87 -15.79 46.44
N THR A 9 6.19 -15.70 46.54
CA THR A 9 6.96 -14.61 45.97
C THR A 9 6.84 -14.74 44.46
N ARG A 10 5.97 -13.93 43.84
CA ARG A 10 5.99 -13.75 42.39
C ARG A 10 7.43 -13.38 42.00
N PRO A 11 8.05 -14.03 41.01
CA PRO A 11 9.36 -13.61 40.54
C PRO A 11 9.27 -12.13 40.16
N ARG A 12 10.19 -11.32 40.68
CA ARG A 12 10.42 -9.94 40.21
C ARG A 12 10.51 -10.01 38.69
N ALA A 13 9.57 -9.39 37.98
CA ALA A 13 9.69 -9.17 36.55
C ALA A 13 10.98 -8.37 36.34
N TYR A 14 12.03 -9.02 35.85
CA TYR A 14 13.16 -8.30 35.30
C TYR A 14 12.59 -7.45 34.17
N ALA A 15 12.67 -6.12 34.29
CA ALA A 15 12.32 -5.24 33.18
C ALA A 15 13.15 -5.70 31.99
N ALA A 16 12.47 -6.19 30.94
CA ALA A 16 13.16 -6.67 29.76
C ALA A 16 13.97 -5.51 29.16
N THR A 17 15.23 -5.78 28.78
CA THR A 17 16.15 -4.78 28.25
C THR A 17 16.52 -5.08 26.80
N GLY A 18 17.00 -4.06 26.10
CA GLY A 18 17.35 -4.19 24.68
C GLY A 18 16.13 -4.60 23.84
N TRP A 19 16.31 -5.53 22.90
CA TRP A 19 15.27 -5.97 21.97
C TRP A 19 14.09 -6.68 22.66
N ARG A 20 14.32 -7.33 23.82
CA ARG A 20 13.28 -8.09 24.52
C ARG A 20 12.24 -7.19 25.22
N LYS A 21 12.45 -5.87 25.27
CA LYS A 21 11.49 -4.93 25.86
C LYS A 21 10.23 -4.76 25.01
N PHE A 22 10.31 -5.04 23.70
CA PHE A 22 9.23 -4.78 22.77
C PHE A 22 8.17 -5.89 22.80
N GLY A 23 6.95 -5.51 23.18
CA GLY A 23 5.74 -6.29 22.90
C GLY A 23 5.29 -6.13 21.44
N PRO A 24 4.15 -6.73 21.06
CA PRO A 24 3.46 -6.40 19.80
C PRO A 24 3.21 -4.90 19.70
N GLY A 25 3.36 -4.33 18.51
CA GLY A 25 3.07 -2.91 18.25
C GLY A 25 1.57 -2.59 18.25
N PRO A 26 1.19 -1.31 18.04
CA PRO A 26 2.08 -0.17 17.83
C PRO A 26 2.85 0.25 19.10
N TRP A 27 3.93 1.01 18.94
CA TRP A 27 4.78 1.46 20.05
C TRP A 27 4.72 2.96 20.24
N ALA A 28 4.86 3.41 21.48
CA ALA A 28 4.81 4.82 21.81
C ALA A 28 5.94 5.61 21.10
N ALA A 29 5.67 6.87 20.74
CA ALA A 29 6.56 7.70 19.91
C ALA A 29 7.94 7.98 20.53
N GLN A 30 8.07 7.84 21.85
CA GLN A 30 9.32 7.98 22.58
C GLN A 30 10.18 6.70 22.65
N GLU A 31 9.65 5.55 22.24
CA GLU A 31 10.38 4.29 22.27
C GLU A 31 11.49 4.28 21.22
N THR A 32 12.68 3.84 21.63
CA THR A 32 13.87 3.75 20.77
C THR A 32 14.40 2.33 20.68
N VAL A 33 14.88 1.94 19.50
CA VAL A 33 15.49 0.63 19.29
C VAL A 33 16.95 0.60 19.76
N PRO A 34 17.44 -0.56 20.23
CA PRO A 34 18.83 -0.72 20.64
C PRO A 34 19.81 -0.40 19.49
N GLN A 35 20.82 0.41 19.79
CA GLN A 35 21.91 0.76 18.86
C GLN A 35 23.01 -0.31 18.83
N ARG A 36 22.60 -1.58 18.69
CA ARG A 36 23.48 -2.75 18.60
C ARG A 36 22.93 -3.76 17.61
N GLU A 37 23.81 -4.55 17.01
CA GLU A 37 23.39 -5.64 16.13
C GLU A 37 22.41 -6.59 16.83
N LEU A 38 21.43 -7.03 16.06
CA LEU A 38 20.47 -8.03 16.48
C LEU A 38 21.06 -9.41 16.22
N ASP A 39 21.41 -10.14 17.28
CA ASP A 39 21.91 -11.51 17.17
C ASP A 39 20.80 -12.48 16.71
N GLU A 40 21.19 -13.51 15.95
CA GLU A 40 20.26 -14.46 15.33
C GLU A 40 19.40 -15.21 16.37
N GLU A 41 19.95 -15.48 17.56
CA GLU A 41 19.21 -16.13 18.65
C GLU A 41 18.07 -15.23 19.15
N THR A 42 18.36 -13.96 19.44
CA THR A 42 17.36 -12.98 19.87
C THR A 42 16.36 -12.68 18.75
N ARG A 43 16.82 -12.56 17.50
CA ARG A 43 15.95 -12.38 16.33
C ARG A 43 14.93 -13.52 16.23
N ALA A 44 15.40 -14.77 16.24
CA ALA A 44 14.56 -15.94 16.12
C ALA A 44 13.59 -16.07 17.31
N ALA A 45 14.07 -15.84 18.55
CA ALA A 45 13.25 -15.92 19.76
C ALA A 45 12.14 -14.85 19.82
N LEU A 46 12.36 -13.70 19.19
CA LEU A 46 11.36 -12.62 19.07
C LEU A 46 10.59 -12.65 17.75
N GLU A 47 10.89 -13.64 16.90
CA GLU A 47 10.35 -13.80 15.54
C GLU A 47 10.47 -12.52 14.69
N LEU A 48 11.59 -11.80 14.81
CA LEU A 48 11.85 -10.56 14.07
C LEU A 48 12.35 -10.86 12.63
N PRO A 49 12.10 -9.96 11.66
CA PRO A 49 12.60 -10.11 10.30
C PRO A 49 14.13 -10.17 10.24
N ARG A 50 14.69 -10.94 9.29
CA ARG A 50 16.15 -10.94 8.98
C ARG A 50 16.61 -9.61 8.41
N THR A 51 15.67 -8.84 7.87
CA THR A 51 15.86 -7.53 7.26
C THR A 51 15.87 -6.39 8.30
N LEU A 52 15.54 -6.67 9.58
CA LEU A 52 15.54 -5.68 10.65
C LEU A 52 16.97 -5.32 11.10
N ARG A 53 17.55 -4.27 10.49
CA ARG A 53 18.95 -3.85 10.71
C ARG A 53 19.04 -2.40 11.20
N PRO A 54 19.39 -2.16 12.47
CA PRO A 54 19.52 -0.80 12.99
C PRO A 54 20.74 -0.07 12.40
N VAL A 55 20.61 1.24 12.24
CA VAL A 55 21.73 2.14 11.92
C VAL A 55 22.57 2.27 13.18
N LEU A 56 23.82 1.80 13.14
CA LEU A 56 24.70 1.76 14.32
C LEU A 56 25.48 3.07 14.47
N GLY A 57 24.88 4.05 15.16
CA GLY A 57 25.51 5.34 15.43
C GLY A 57 25.79 5.63 16.91
N GLY A 58 25.57 4.66 17.80
CA GLY A 58 25.70 4.84 19.24
C GLY A 58 24.70 5.85 19.80
N GLU A 59 25.10 6.63 20.81
CA GLU A 59 24.21 7.61 21.46
C GLU A 59 23.83 8.80 20.56
N HIS A 60 24.48 8.94 19.40
CA HIS A 60 24.23 10.04 18.45
C HIS A 60 23.15 9.73 17.41
N VAL A 61 22.62 8.51 17.41
CA VAL A 61 21.55 8.06 16.51
C VAL A 61 20.38 7.52 17.31
N VAL A 62 19.19 8.01 16.98
CA VAL A 62 17.93 7.52 17.51
C VAL A 62 17.15 6.91 16.35
N GLN A 63 16.74 5.65 16.50
CA GLN A 63 15.77 5.01 15.61
C GLN A 63 14.59 4.52 16.44
N ARG A 64 13.39 4.60 15.84
CA ARG A 64 12.14 4.17 16.48
C ARG A 64 11.61 2.91 15.81
N PRO A 65 10.97 2.00 16.57
CA PRO A 65 10.24 0.91 15.97
C PRO A 65 8.96 1.47 15.34
N VAL A 66 8.62 0.96 14.16
CA VAL A 66 7.44 1.34 13.38
C VAL A 66 6.67 0.08 13.02
N PHE A 67 5.35 0.11 13.18
CA PHE A 67 4.50 -1.00 12.77
C PHE A 67 4.45 -1.05 11.24
N ASP A 68 4.71 -2.23 10.68
CA ASP A 68 4.73 -2.48 9.24
C ASP A 68 3.79 -3.65 8.94
N PRO A 69 2.62 -3.40 8.34
CA PRO A 69 1.68 -4.46 7.95
C PRO A 69 2.33 -5.52 7.06
N SER A 70 3.30 -5.16 6.21
CA SER A 70 3.97 -6.13 5.33
C SER A 70 4.78 -7.20 6.07
N ALA A 71 5.13 -6.90 7.33
CA ALA A 71 5.81 -7.78 8.26
C ALA A 71 4.86 -8.42 9.28
N ALA A 72 3.53 -8.35 9.11
CA ALA A 72 2.55 -8.85 10.10
C ALA A 72 2.61 -10.37 10.34
N HIS A 73 3.22 -11.13 9.43
CA HIS A 73 3.51 -12.54 9.63
C HIS A 73 4.62 -12.80 10.66
N HIS A 74 5.38 -11.78 11.04
CA HIS A 74 6.29 -11.79 12.19
C HIS A 74 5.56 -11.36 13.47
N ALA A 75 5.89 -11.95 14.62
CA ALA A 75 5.18 -11.72 15.90
C ALA A 75 5.17 -10.26 16.41
N LYS A 76 5.90 -9.36 15.78
CA LYS A 76 5.98 -7.94 16.15
C LYS A 76 5.58 -6.99 15.04
N ALA A 77 5.49 -7.44 13.78
CA ALA A 77 5.23 -6.57 12.64
C ALA A 77 6.11 -5.31 12.64
N MET A 78 7.40 -5.47 12.98
CA MET A 78 8.30 -4.34 13.23
C MET A 78 9.16 -4.05 12.00
N ARG A 79 9.22 -2.78 11.61
CA ARG A 79 10.35 -2.20 10.88
C ARG A 79 11.02 -1.09 11.69
N LEU A 80 12.16 -0.60 11.19
CA LEU A 80 12.84 0.54 11.78
C LEU A 80 12.50 1.80 11.00
N GLY A 81 12.11 2.86 11.71
CA GLY A 81 11.92 4.18 11.12
C GLY A 81 13.25 4.82 10.73
N ASP A 82 13.15 5.97 10.04
CA ASP A 82 14.32 6.74 9.66
C ASP A 82 15.14 7.18 10.90
N PRO A 83 16.48 7.16 10.81
CA PRO A 83 17.35 7.57 11.91
C PRO A 83 17.37 9.09 12.12
N GLU A 84 17.20 9.51 13.38
CA GLU A 84 17.47 10.87 13.81
C GLU A 84 18.91 10.99 14.30
N PHE A 85 19.59 12.06 13.87
CA PHE A 85 20.97 12.34 14.23
C PHE A 85 21.03 13.53 15.18
N ALA A 86 21.87 13.44 16.21
CA ALA A 86 22.12 14.55 17.12
C ALA A 86 22.71 15.78 16.42
N GLU A 87 23.48 15.57 15.35
CA GLU A 87 24.10 16.61 14.54
C GLU A 87 23.42 16.70 13.16
N ALA A 88 22.84 17.86 12.85
CA ALA A 88 22.10 18.07 11.60
C ALA A 88 22.94 17.81 10.35
N GLU A 89 24.17 18.32 10.28
CA GLU A 89 25.07 18.13 9.13
C GLU A 89 25.41 16.64 8.90
N ARG A 90 25.62 15.87 9.97
CA ARG A 90 25.83 14.42 9.87
C ARG A 90 24.57 13.74 9.33
N GLY A 91 23.40 14.13 9.81
CA GLY A 91 22.12 13.65 9.29
C GLY A 91 21.94 13.93 7.81
N GLU A 92 22.16 15.17 7.37
CA GLU A 92 22.08 15.56 5.96
C GLU A 92 23.01 14.74 5.07
N ARG A 93 24.27 14.53 5.50
CA ARG A 93 25.24 13.68 4.80
C ARG A 93 24.80 12.22 4.75
N TRP A 94 24.21 11.69 5.82
CA TRP A 94 23.68 10.32 5.86
C TRP A 94 22.47 10.15 4.94
N TYR A 95 21.50 11.06 4.95
CA TYR A 95 20.36 11.02 4.04
C TYR A 95 20.78 11.18 2.58
N ALA A 96 21.81 11.99 2.29
CA ALA A 96 22.41 12.07 0.96
C ALA A 96 23.06 10.73 0.54
N ALA A 97 23.80 10.07 1.44
CA ALA A 97 24.38 8.75 1.19
C ALA A 97 23.30 7.67 0.98
N ARG A 98 22.23 7.68 1.77
CA ARG A 98 21.08 6.77 1.63
C ARG A 98 20.40 6.94 0.27
N ARG A 99 20.09 8.18 -0.12
CA ARG A 99 19.53 8.46 -1.45
C ARG A 99 20.45 7.91 -2.53
N ARG A 100 21.75 8.23 -2.45
CA ARG A 100 22.76 7.71 -3.39
C ARG A 100 22.79 6.19 -3.46
N ALA A 101 22.66 5.47 -2.34
CA ALA A 101 22.57 4.02 -2.33
C ALA A 101 21.32 3.49 -3.05
N LEU A 102 20.16 4.11 -2.81
CA LEU A 102 18.90 3.80 -3.48
C LEU A 102 19.01 3.99 -5.00
N ASP A 103 19.70 5.04 -5.42
CA ASP A 103 19.88 5.35 -6.83
C ASP A 103 20.82 4.39 -7.55
N LEU A 104 21.89 3.97 -6.87
CA LEU A 104 22.81 2.95 -7.39
C LEU A 104 22.08 1.61 -7.55
N ALA A 105 21.24 1.24 -6.58
CA ALA A 105 20.40 0.05 -6.67
C ALA A 105 19.39 0.16 -7.83
N LEU A 106 18.73 1.30 -7.99
CA LEU A 106 17.78 1.50 -9.09
C LEU A 106 18.47 1.48 -10.46
N ALA A 107 19.65 2.09 -10.59
CA ALA A 107 20.46 2.03 -11.80
C ALA A 107 20.91 0.60 -12.13
N ALA A 108 21.26 -0.19 -11.12
CA ALA A 108 21.57 -1.60 -11.29
C ALA A 108 20.36 -2.41 -11.78
N VAL A 109 19.18 -2.18 -11.21
CA VAL A 109 17.92 -2.80 -11.70
C VAL A 109 17.69 -2.45 -13.16
N ALA A 110 17.75 -1.17 -13.51
CA ALA A 110 17.46 -0.68 -14.84
C ALA A 110 18.46 -1.14 -15.93
N SER A 111 19.70 -1.42 -15.55
CA SER A 111 20.73 -1.94 -16.45
C SER A 111 20.82 -3.47 -16.46
N SER A 112 20.07 -4.15 -15.59
CA SER A 112 20.05 -5.61 -15.49
C SER A 112 19.22 -6.27 -16.59
N GLY A 113 19.46 -7.57 -16.82
CA GLY A 113 18.59 -8.40 -17.65
C GLY A 113 17.16 -8.59 -17.10
N TRP A 114 16.89 -8.14 -15.87
CA TRP A 114 15.60 -8.26 -15.21
C TRP A 114 14.70 -7.03 -15.39
N ALA A 115 15.23 -5.92 -15.92
CA ALA A 115 14.51 -4.65 -16.04
C ALA A 115 13.17 -4.77 -16.79
N GLU A 116 13.08 -5.66 -17.78
CA GLU A 116 11.84 -5.87 -18.54
C GLU A 116 10.76 -6.62 -17.75
N HIS A 117 11.11 -7.25 -16.64
CA HIS A 117 10.22 -7.97 -15.73
C HIS A 117 9.81 -7.18 -14.50
N LEU A 118 10.35 -5.97 -14.31
CA LEU A 118 10.20 -5.19 -13.09
C LEU A 118 9.51 -3.86 -13.39
N VAL A 119 8.31 -3.69 -12.85
CA VAL A 119 7.53 -2.45 -12.95
C VAL A 119 7.69 -1.67 -11.65
N LEU A 120 8.47 -0.60 -11.69
CA LEU A 120 8.65 0.29 -10.54
C LEU A 120 7.30 0.90 -10.13
N ARG A 121 7.04 0.97 -8.83
CA ARG A 121 5.89 1.62 -8.21
C ARG A 121 6.32 2.29 -6.91
N GLY A 122 5.35 2.77 -6.13
CA GLY A 122 5.61 3.27 -4.79
C GLY A 122 6.29 4.64 -4.75
N SER A 123 6.90 4.93 -3.60
CA SER A 123 7.27 6.28 -3.15
C SER A 123 8.34 6.97 -4.02
N VAL A 124 9.22 6.20 -4.66
CA VAL A 124 10.24 6.75 -5.58
C VAL A 124 9.62 7.45 -6.78
N LEU A 125 8.52 6.92 -7.32
CA LEU A 125 7.82 7.59 -8.41
C LEU A 125 7.21 8.92 -7.94
N LEU A 126 6.63 8.95 -6.74
CA LEU A 126 6.07 10.16 -6.17
C LEU A 126 7.16 11.22 -5.96
N ARG A 127 8.34 10.84 -5.45
CA ARG A 127 9.50 11.74 -5.33
C ARG A 127 9.95 12.28 -6.68
N ALA A 128 9.99 11.44 -7.71
CA ALA A 128 10.33 11.85 -9.07
C ALA A 128 9.31 12.83 -9.68
N TRP A 129 8.04 12.74 -9.30
CA TRP A 129 6.96 13.56 -9.84
C TRP A 129 6.73 14.87 -9.07
N TYR A 130 6.90 14.84 -7.75
CA TYR A 130 6.47 15.93 -6.85
C TYR A 130 7.61 16.55 -6.06
N ALA A 131 8.84 16.08 -6.23
CA ALA A 131 10.01 16.59 -5.52
C ALA A 131 9.73 16.68 -4.01
N GLU A 132 9.99 17.82 -3.36
CA GLU A 132 9.89 17.97 -1.88
C GLU A 132 8.44 17.88 -1.36
N ALA A 133 7.44 17.92 -2.24
CA ALA A 133 6.05 17.70 -1.84
C ALA A 133 5.73 16.20 -1.64
N ALA A 134 6.60 15.29 -2.09
CA ALA A 134 6.52 13.89 -1.69
C ALA A 134 7.44 13.64 -0.50
N ARG A 135 7.04 12.74 0.40
CA ARG A 135 7.93 12.20 1.42
C ARG A 135 9.16 11.54 0.77
N ASP A 136 10.28 11.55 1.47
CA ASP A 136 11.48 10.86 1.00
C ASP A 136 11.22 9.33 0.89
N PRO A 137 11.68 8.68 -0.18
CA PRO A 137 11.38 7.27 -0.43
C PRO A 137 12.05 6.33 0.58
N GLY A 138 11.30 5.31 0.98
CA GLY A 138 11.71 4.26 1.92
C GLY A 138 12.63 3.21 1.28
N ASP A 139 12.25 2.83 0.07
CA ASP A 139 12.51 1.56 -0.58
C ASP A 139 12.29 1.68 -2.10
N LEU A 140 12.62 0.61 -2.83
CA LEU A 140 12.26 0.42 -4.23
C LEU A 140 11.18 -0.67 -4.34
N ASP A 141 9.95 -0.30 -4.71
CA ASP A 141 8.86 -1.25 -4.89
C ASP A 141 8.70 -1.68 -6.35
N PHE A 142 8.60 -2.98 -6.60
CA PHE A 142 8.39 -3.55 -7.94
C PHE A 142 7.20 -4.50 -7.98
N VAL A 143 6.38 -4.38 -9.03
CA VAL A 143 5.52 -5.49 -9.49
C VAL A 143 6.32 -6.35 -10.47
N VAL A 144 6.33 -7.65 -10.23
CA VAL A 144 7.00 -8.63 -11.10
C VAL A 144 6.05 -9.09 -12.21
N GLU A 145 6.51 -9.00 -13.46
CA GLU A 145 5.79 -9.46 -14.64
C GLU A 145 6.54 -10.61 -15.35
N PRO A 146 5.82 -11.54 -16.01
CA PRO A 146 4.36 -11.67 -16.07
C PRO A 146 3.74 -12.11 -14.74
N SER A 147 2.42 -11.90 -14.57
CA SER A 147 1.70 -12.19 -13.32
C SER A 147 1.61 -13.69 -12.98
N ASP A 148 1.98 -14.58 -13.90
CA ASP A 148 2.12 -16.02 -13.63
C ASP A 148 3.51 -16.38 -13.07
N TRP A 149 4.44 -15.43 -12.94
CA TRP A 149 5.69 -15.63 -12.22
C TRP A 149 5.42 -15.89 -10.74
N GLN A 150 5.80 -17.09 -10.28
CA GLN A 150 5.61 -17.50 -8.89
C GLN A 150 6.80 -17.09 -8.02
N VAL A 151 6.51 -16.65 -6.79
CA VAL A 151 7.55 -16.29 -5.80
C VAL A 151 8.55 -17.44 -5.54
N THR A 152 8.09 -18.68 -5.67
CA THR A 152 8.88 -19.91 -5.45
C THR A 152 9.66 -20.37 -6.69
N ASP A 153 9.55 -19.69 -7.83
CA ASP A 153 10.32 -20.03 -9.02
C ASP A 153 11.83 -19.88 -8.76
N GLU A 154 12.66 -20.79 -9.27
CA GLU A 154 14.13 -20.71 -9.12
C GLU A 154 14.72 -19.42 -9.72
N ARG A 155 14.07 -18.83 -10.73
CA ARG A 155 14.47 -17.54 -11.31
C ARG A 155 14.35 -16.40 -10.31
N THR A 156 13.50 -16.50 -9.29
CA THR A 156 13.33 -15.48 -8.26
C THR A 156 14.61 -15.32 -7.43
N GLU A 157 15.17 -16.42 -6.91
CA GLU A 157 16.44 -16.35 -6.16
C GLU A 157 17.58 -15.80 -7.01
N ARG A 158 17.69 -16.30 -8.25
CA ARG A 158 18.71 -15.80 -9.19
C ARG A 158 18.56 -14.31 -9.47
N MET A 159 17.33 -13.81 -9.59
CA MET A 159 17.07 -12.38 -9.77
C MET A 159 17.57 -11.58 -8.56
N LEU A 160 17.21 -12.00 -7.34
CA LEU A 160 17.62 -11.31 -6.12
C LEU A 160 19.14 -11.32 -5.93
N ASP A 161 19.80 -12.46 -6.15
CA ASP A 161 21.27 -12.60 -6.11
C ASP A 161 21.94 -11.64 -7.11
N GLN A 162 21.49 -11.66 -8.37
CA GLN A 162 22.12 -10.89 -9.43
C GLN A 162 21.89 -9.38 -9.26
N LEU A 163 20.73 -8.96 -8.76
CA LEU A 163 20.46 -7.55 -8.48
C LEU A 163 21.34 -7.02 -7.35
N ALA A 164 21.58 -7.80 -6.29
CA ALA A 164 22.47 -7.42 -5.21
C ALA A 164 23.91 -7.18 -5.71
N HIS A 165 24.48 -8.14 -6.45
CA HIS A 165 25.82 -7.99 -7.02
C HIS A 165 25.91 -6.89 -8.09
N ALA A 166 24.85 -6.68 -8.89
CA ALA A 166 24.82 -5.58 -9.83
C ALA A 166 24.84 -4.22 -9.13
N ALA A 167 24.14 -4.07 -8.00
CA ALA A 167 24.12 -2.86 -7.20
C ALA A 167 25.49 -2.57 -6.54
N GLU A 168 26.16 -3.61 -6.02
CA GLU A 168 27.54 -3.54 -5.53
C GLU A 168 28.51 -3.10 -6.65
N ALA A 169 28.47 -3.75 -7.81
CA ALA A 169 29.30 -3.40 -8.97
C ALA A 169 29.06 -1.96 -9.45
N ALA A 170 27.80 -1.51 -9.47
CA ALA A 170 27.45 -0.14 -9.81
C ALA A 170 28.05 0.87 -8.80
N SER A 171 28.05 0.54 -7.50
CA SER A 171 28.68 1.37 -6.48
C SER A 171 30.20 1.49 -6.71
N HIS A 172 30.88 0.40 -7.03
CA HIS A 172 32.31 0.40 -7.33
C HIS A 172 32.65 1.26 -8.55
N ALA A 173 31.91 1.09 -9.65
CA ALA A 173 32.11 1.86 -10.88
C ALA A 173 31.88 3.37 -10.66
N ALA A 174 30.88 3.73 -9.86
CA ALA A 174 30.59 5.13 -9.55
C ALA A 174 31.75 5.84 -8.83
N GLU A 175 32.42 5.20 -7.87
CA GLU A 175 33.59 5.79 -7.20
C GLU A 175 34.77 5.95 -8.17
N ALA A 176 35.00 4.96 -9.04
CA ALA A 176 36.09 5.03 -10.02
C ALA A 176 35.91 6.19 -11.02
N THR A 177 34.67 6.66 -11.21
CA THR A 177 34.31 7.74 -12.12
C THR A 177 34.14 9.09 -11.40
N SER A 178 34.16 9.12 -10.06
CA SER A 178 34.13 10.37 -9.31
C SER A 178 35.44 11.14 -9.54
N PRO A 179 35.40 12.36 -10.11
CA PRO A 179 36.60 13.15 -10.27
C PRO A 179 37.19 13.42 -8.89
N ALA A 180 38.44 13.02 -8.68
CA ALA A 180 39.23 13.46 -7.53
C ALA A 180 39.07 14.99 -7.42
N ALA A 181 38.55 15.45 -6.28
CA ALA A 181 38.12 16.81 -5.99
C ALA A 181 38.79 17.89 -6.86
N ALA A 182 38.06 18.44 -7.83
CA ALA A 182 38.44 19.68 -8.49
C ALA A 182 38.35 20.83 -7.46
N PRO A 183 39.42 21.62 -7.20
CA PRO A 183 39.47 22.49 -6.01
C PRO A 183 38.54 23.71 -5.99
N HIS A 184 37.71 23.96 -7.02
CA HIS A 184 37.04 25.27 -7.20
C HIS A 184 35.63 25.20 -7.81
N ALA A 185 34.76 24.34 -7.31
CA ALA A 185 33.32 24.44 -7.59
C ALA A 185 32.56 24.91 -6.34
N ALA A 186 31.79 25.99 -6.49
CA ALA A 186 30.99 26.60 -5.43
C ALA A 186 29.99 25.61 -4.82
N ALA A 187 29.85 25.70 -3.49
CA ALA A 187 28.95 24.97 -2.59
C ALA A 187 27.86 24.11 -3.27
N ALA A 188 28.24 22.89 -3.65
CA ALA A 188 27.30 21.79 -3.82
C ALA A 188 26.83 21.33 -2.42
N PRO A 189 25.60 20.80 -2.27
CA PRO A 189 25.17 20.18 -1.01
C PRO A 189 26.23 19.18 -0.54
N ALA A 190 26.52 19.19 0.76
CA ALA A 190 27.65 18.49 1.37
C ALA A 190 27.86 17.10 0.75
N ALA A 191 28.93 16.95 -0.03
CA ALA A 191 29.18 15.72 -0.77
C ALA A 191 29.20 14.55 0.22
N CYS A 192 28.26 13.62 0.07
CA CYS A 192 28.37 12.34 0.76
C CYS A 192 29.64 11.66 0.23
N GLY A 193 30.41 11.04 1.11
CA GLY A 193 31.56 10.23 0.71
C GLY A 193 31.13 9.11 -0.24
N ALA A 194 32.09 8.40 -0.84
CA ALA A 194 31.77 7.31 -1.74
C ALA A 194 30.92 6.23 -1.03
N VAL A 195 29.79 5.89 -1.66
CA VAL A 195 28.85 4.88 -1.15
C VAL A 195 29.26 3.51 -1.70
N ARG A 196 29.26 2.51 -0.82
CA ARG A 196 29.60 1.12 -1.12
C ARG A 196 28.45 0.23 -0.69
N LEU A 197 27.87 -0.50 -1.64
CA LEU A 197 26.86 -1.53 -1.39
C LEU A 197 27.56 -2.88 -1.19
N ASP A 198 27.05 -3.72 -0.31
CA ASP A 198 27.63 -5.02 0.06
C ASP A 198 26.64 -6.15 -0.25
N ALA A 199 26.89 -6.85 -1.35
CA ALA A 199 25.99 -7.90 -1.82
C ALA A 199 26.09 -9.18 -0.97
N ASP A 200 27.29 -9.50 -0.48
CA ASP A 200 27.55 -10.70 0.33
C ASP A 200 26.83 -10.67 1.68
N HIS A 201 26.56 -9.46 2.21
CA HIS A 201 25.79 -9.27 3.43
C HIS A 201 24.32 -8.91 3.20
N ALA A 202 23.82 -9.02 1.96
CA ALA A 202 22.42 -8.80 1.65
C ALA A 202 21.52 -9.79 2.42
N ALA A 203 20.43 -9.28 2.99
CA ALA A 203 19.41 -10.07 3.66
C ALA A 203 18.16 -10.19 2.79
N ARG A 204 17.47 -11.32 2.92
CA ARG A 204 16.17 -11.57 2.28
C ARG A 204 15.14 -11.94 3.31
N ASP A 205 13.91 -11.52 3.06
CA ASP A 205 12.76 -12.02 3.79
C ASP A 205 11.57 -12.22 2.85
N GLU A 206 10.61 -12.99 3.33
CA GLU A 206 9.27 -12.98 2.78
C GLU A 206 8.55 -11.73 3.28
N ILE A 207 7.71 -11.16 2.42
CA ILE A 207 6.80 -10.10 2.81
C ILE A 207 5.42 -10.43 2.25
N TRP A 208 4.39 -10.02 2.97
CA TRP A 208 3.02 -10.07 2.50
C TRP A 208 2.56 -8.64 2.31
N THR A 209 2.79 -8.11 1.10
CA THR A 209 2.43 -6.71 0.83
C THR A 209 0.90 -6.61 0.77
N TYR A 210 0.34 -5.84 1.70
CA TYR A 210 -1.10 -5.56 1.80
C TYR A 210 -1.97 -6.82 2.01
N ASP A 211 -1.44 -7.82 2.73
CA ASP A 211 -2.12 -9.07 3.10
C ASP A 211 -2.72 -9.89 1.93
N ARG A 212 -2.30 -9.60 0.68
CA ARG A 212 -2.99 -10.09 -0.52
C ARG A 212 -2.13 -10.92 -1.45
N VAL A 213 -0.89 -10.49 -1.66
CA VAL A 213 -0.01 -11.07 -2.68
C VAL A 213 1.35 -11.42 -2.08
N PRO A 214 1.95 -12.55 -2.49
CA PRO A 214 3.26 -12.94 -2.01
C PRO A 214 4.32 -11.96 -2.50
N GLY A 215 5.27 -11.63 -1.63
CA GLY A 215 6.38 -10.76 -1.96
C GLY A 215 7.71 -11.21 -1.38
N ARG A 216 8.78 -10.59 -1.87
CA ARG A 216 10.15 -10.77 -1.39
C ARG A 216 10.78 -9.42 -1.13
N ARG A 217 11.41 -9.29 0.03
CA ARG A 217 12.20 -8.13 0.42
C ARG A 217 13.68 -8.47 0.32
N LEU A 218 14.43 -7.65 -0.38
CA LEU A 218 15.90 -7.69 -0.45
C LEU A 218 16.44 -6.43 0.22
N VAL A 219 17.29 -6.60 1.22
CA VAL A 219 17.95 -5.50 1.92
C VAL A 219 19.46 -5.61 1.72
N ILE A 220 20.06 -4.60 1.08
CA ILE A 220 21.49 -4.55 0.79
C ILE A 220 22.13 -3.51 1.72
N PRO A 221 23.05 -3.91 2.61
CA PRO A 221 23.80 -2.96 3.42
C PRO A 221 24.64 -2.02 2.56
N TRP A 222 24.85 -0.80 3.07
CA TRP A 222 25.81 0.13 2.49
C TRP A 222 26.65 0.82 3.54
N THR A 223 27.83 1.25 3.14
CA THR A 223 28.76 2.06 3.94
C THR A 223 29.13 3.34 3.19
N ALA A 224 29.50 4.38 3.95
CA ALA A 224 30.02 5.64 3.44
C ALA A 224 31.02 6.23 4.44
N GLU A 225 32.08 6.86 3.94
CA GLU A 225 33.17 7.35 4.80
C GLU A 225 32.68 8.39 5.83
N GLY A 226 33.01 8.13 7.10
CA GLY A 226 32.69 9.01 8.22
C GLY A 226 31.20 9.08 8.59
N LEU A 227 30.40 8.11 8.15
CA LEU A 227 28.97 7.98 8.47
C LEU A 227 28.68 6.58 9.01
N PRO A 228 27.68 6.41 9.89
CA PRO A 228 27.17 5.07 10.15
C PRO A 228 26.57 4.50 8.86
N GLY A 229 26.78 3.20 8.64
CA GLY A 229 26.18 2.51 7.50
C GLY A 229 24.65 2.52 7.54
N GLY A 230 24.04 2.06 6.47
CA GLY A 230 22.60 1.88 6.39
C GLY A 230 22.24 0.73 5.47
N THR A 231 21.01 0.72 5.01
CA THR A 231 20.53 -0.27 4.06
C THR A 231 19.74 0.39 2.93
N VAL A 232 19.70 -0.29 1.78
CA VAL A 232 18.69 -0.05 0.74
C VAL A 232 17.76 -1.25 0.70
N GLN A 233 16.47 -0.99 0.61
CA GLN A 233 15.42 -2.00 0.54
C GLN A 233 14.82 -2.05 -0.86
N LEU A 234 14.64 -3.26 -1.39
CA LEU A 234 13.96 -3.54 -2.64
C LEU A 234 12.87 -4.58 -2.36
N ASP A 235 11.63 -4.23 -2.66
CA ASP A 235 10.46 -5.07 -2.45
C ASP A 235 9.88 -5.51 -3.80
N PHE A 236 9.62 -6.80 -3.92
CA PHE A 236 9.13 -7.43 -5.14
C PHE A 236 7.81 -8.13 -4.85
N VAL A 237 6.76 -7.72 -5.55
CA VAL A 237 5.42 -8.31 -5.43
C VAL A 237 5.16 -9.21 -6.63
N PHE A 238 4.73 -10.45 -6.35
CA PHE A 238 4.45 -11.48 -7.36
C PHE A 238 2.94 -11.70 -7.48
N ASN A 239 2.51 -12.21 -8.63
CA ASN A 239 1.10 -12.53 -8.93
C ASN A 239 0.12 -11.37 -8.89
N GLU A 240 0.60 -10.15 -8.68
CA GLU A 240 -0.18 -8.93 -8.80
C GLU A 240 -0.54 -8.68 -10.27
N PRO A 241 -1.83 -8.66 -10.64
CA PRO A 241 -2.23 -8.26 -11.98
C PRO A 241 -1.90 -6.79 -12.19
N LEU A 242 -1.48 -6.43 -13.40
CA LEU A 242 -1.22 -5.04 -13.80
C LEU A 242 -2.39 -4.53 -14.66
N PRO A 243 -3.37 -3.78 -14.11
CA PRO A 243 -4.60 -3.44 -14.83
C PRO A 243 -4.42 -2.42 -15.97
N ALA A 244 -3.30 -1.70 -15.97
CA ALA A 244 -2.89 -0.80 -17.04
C ALA A 244 -1.41 -1.06 -17.38
N PRO A 245 -1.00 -1.01 -18.66
CA PRO A 245 0.36 -1.34 -19.04
C PRO A 245 1.39 -0.44 -18.36
N ALA A 246 2.56 -1.01 -18.05
CA ALA A 246 3.70 -0.24 -17.56
C ALA A 246 4.12 0.83 -18.58
N VAL A 247 4.48 2.01 -18.07
CA VAL A 247 4.96 3.15 -18.85
C VAL A 247 6.46 3.34 -18.66
N ARG A 248 7.15 3.86 -19.67
CA ARG A 248 8.56 4.25 -19.53
C ARG A 248 8.62 5.60 -18.83
N THR A 249 9.13 5.61 -17.60
CA THR A 249 9.22 6.80 -16.77
C THR A 249 10.68 7.21 -16.60
N ARG A 250 10.96 8.49 -16.80
CA ARG A 250 12.25 9.09 -16.46
C ARG A 250 12.27 9.44 -14.99
N ILE A 251 13.17 8.82 -14.26
CA ILE A 251 13.48 9.15 -12.88
C ILE A 251 14.62 10.16 -12.92
N PRO A 252 14.43 11.39 -12.37
CA PRO A 252 15.50 12.36 -12.28
C PRO A 252 16.75 11.71 -11.70
N CYS A 253 17.89 12.01 -12.32
CA CYS A 253 19.16 11.57 -11.74
C CYS A 253 19.29 12.23 -10.36
N PRO A 254 19.80 11.51 -9.37
CA PRO A 254 19.78 11.95 -7.99
C PRO A 254 20.87 12.98 -7.72
N ALA A 255 20.70 13.70 -6.61
CA ALA A 255 21.50 14.87 -6.24
C ALA A 255 23.01 14.67 -6.45
N GLY A 256 23.61 15.55 -7.27
CA GLY A 256 25.06 15.71 -7.39
C GLY A 256 25.76 14.95 -8.51
N ALA A 257 25.07 14.09 -9.26
CA ALA A 257 25.64 13.48 -10.47
C ALA A 257 25.16 14.23 -11.72
N ALA A 258 26.10 14.70 -12.55
CA ALA A 258 25.82 15.16 -13.91
C ALA A 258 25.51 13.94 -14.80
N GLY A 259 24.39 13.26 -14.53
CA GLY A 259 23.93 12.08 -15.23
C GLY A 259 22.60 12.33 -15.94
N GLU A 260 22.38 11.64 -17.06
CA GLU A 260 21.07 11.62 -17.71
C GLU A 260 20.02 10.95 -16.79
N PRO A 261 18.74 11.36 -16.85
CA PRO A 261 17.66 10.70 -16.12
C PRO A 261 17.58 9.21 -16.45
N LEU A 262 17.40 8.38 -15.42
CA LEU A 262 17.24 6.95 -15.60
C LEU A 262 15.86 6.65 -16.18
N THR A 263 15.77 5.83 -17.23
CA THR A 263 14.47 5.42 -17.79
C THR A 263 14.14 3.99 -17.35
N VAL A 264 13.02 3.83 -16.64
CA VAL A 264 12.55 2.53 -16.10
C VAL A 264 11.13 2.20 -16.56
N ARG A 265 10.75 0.92 -16.52
CA ARG A 265 9.33 0.52 -16.60
C ARG A 265 8.69 0.83 -15.26
N ALA A 266 7.56 1.52 -15.27
CA ALA A 266 6.91 2.00 -14.06
C ALA A 266 5.38 2.04 -14.19
N ALA A 267 4.69 2.06 -13.06
CA ALA A 267 3.28 2.40 -13.02
C ALA A 267 3.06 3.86 -13.45
N SER A 268 1.92 4.12 -14.10
CA SER A 268 1.48 5.48 -14.38
C SER A 268 0.97 6.16 -13.10
N ARG A 269 0.89 7.49 -13.07
CA ARG A 269 0.31 8.24 -11.93
C ARG A 269 -1.11 7.78 -11.59
N GLY A 270 -1.95 7.58 -12.61
CA GLY A 270 -3.32 7.08 -12.42
C GLY A 270 -3.37 5.68 -11.83
N LEU A 271 -2.49 4.77 -12.25
CA LEU A 271 -2.42 3.43 -11.66
C LEU A 271 -1.88 3.49 -10.21
N SER A 272 -0.88 4.32 -9.94
CA SER A 272 -0.40 4.55 -8.57
C SER A 272 -1.52 5.07 -7.67
N LEU A 273 -2.35 6.01 -8.14
CA LEU A 273 -3.50 6.50 -7.38
C LEU A 273 -4.52 5.38 -7.14
N ALA A 274 -4.87 4.61 -8.18
CA ALA A 274 -5.80 3.49 -8.06
C ALA A 274 -5.37 2.49 -6.97
N TRP A 275 -4.09 2.14 -6.93
CA TRP A 275 -3.55 1.24 -5.91
C TRP A 275 -3.55 1.85 -4.50
N LYS A 276 -3.25 3.14 -4.36
CA LYS A 276 -3.36 3.80 -3.04
C LYS A 276 -4.79 3.70 -2.51
N LEU A 277 -5.79 3.96 -3.38
CA LEU A 277 -7.20 3.81 -3.00
C LEU A 277 -7.61 2.36 -2.73
N LEU A 278 -7.02 1.39 -3.43
CA LEU A 278 -7.19 -0.03 -3.11
C LEU A 278 -6.74 -0.30 -1.67
N TRP A 279 -5.52 0.08 -1.29
CA TRP A 279 -4.96 -0.22 0.03
C TRP A 279 -5.74 0.45 1.16
N LEU A 280 -6.19 1.69 0.97
CA LEU A 280 -7.07 2.34 1.94
C LEU A 280 -8.34 1.53 2.23
N VAL A 281 -8.87 0.80 1.25
CA VAL A 281 -10.15 0.09 1.34
C VAL A 281 -10.01 -1.36 1.75
N SER A 282 -8.99 -2.07 1.24
CA SER A 282 -8.86 -3.52 1.39
C SER A 282 -7.93 -3.97 2.51
N ASP A 283 -7.04 -3.09 2.98
CA ASP A 283 -6.01 -3.54 3.91
C ASP A 283 -6.58 -3.64 5.33
N ALA A 284 -6.13 -4.65 6.07
CA ALA A 284 -6.49 -4.79 7.48
C ALA A 284 -5.93 -3.64 8.34
N TYR A 285 -4.87 -2.99 7.86
CA TYR A 285 -4.16 -1.90 8.52
C TYR A 285 -3.86 -0.76 7.51
N PRO A 286 -4.87 0.03 7.11
CA PRO A 286 -4.68 1.09 6.12
C PRO A 286 -3.76 2.18 6.70
N GLU A 287 -2.70 2.56 5.97
CA GLU A 287 -1.65 3.44 6.48
C GLU A 287 -1.87 4.92 6.09
N GLY A 288 -1.61 5.85 7.01
CA GLY A 288 -1.75 7.29 6.75
C GLY A 288 -0.86 7.83 5.64
N LYS A 289 0.30 7.19 5.39
CA LYS A 289 1.17 7.50 4.26
C LYS A 289 0.47 7.27 2.91
N ASP A 290 -0.43 6.29 2.83
CA ASP A 290 -1.15 5.98 1.60
C ASP A 290 -2.27 6.99 1.34
N LEU A 291 -2.90 7.51 2.39
CA LEU A 291 -3.82 8.65 2.28
C LEU A 291 -3.09 9.90 1.79
N TYR A 292 -1.95 10.22 2.38
CA TYR A 292 -1.11 11.35 1.96
C TYR A 292 -0.73 11.25 0.47
N ASP A 293 -0.18 10.09 0.08
CA ASP A 293 0.25 9.80 -1.28
C ASP A 293 -0.94 9.84 -2.28
N ALA A 294 -2.13 9.35 -1.88
CA ALA A 294 -3.35 9.41 -2.69
C ALA A 294 -3.82 10.85 -2.93
N ILE A 295 -3.79 11.70 -1.91
CA ILE A 295 -4.19 13.10 -2.03
C ILE A 295 -3.23 13.86 -2.96
N LEU A 296 -1.92 13.65 -2.80
CA LEU A 296 -0.91 14.27 -3.67
C LEU A 296 -1.13 13.91 -5.15
N LEU A 297 -1.45 12.64 -5.43
CA LEU A 297 -1.77 12.16 -6.78
C LEU A 297 -3.13 12.67 -7.28
N ALA A 298 -4.15 12.72 -6.44
CA ALA A 298 -5.51 13.11 -6.82
C ALA A 298 -5.63 14.62 -7.07
N GLU A 299 -4.90 15.45 -6.32
CA GLU A 299 -4.91 16.91 -6.48
C GLU A 299 -4.09 17.39 -7.69
N ASP A 300 -3.22 16.55 -8.24
CA ASP A 300 -2.45 16.88 -9.44
C ASP A 300 -3.38 16.90 -10.67
N PRO A 301 -3.62 18.07 -11.29
CA PRO A 301 -4.55 18.20 -12.42
C PRO A 301 -4.05 17.47 -13.69
N SER A 302 -2.79 17.03 -13.73
CA SER A 302 -2.26 16.21 -14.82
C SER A 302 -2.58 14.72 -14.65
N VAL A 303 -3.10 14.31 -13.48
CA VAL A 303 -3.48 12.94 -13.19
C VAL A 303 -4.96 12.76 -13.50
N ALA A 304 -5.22 11.85 -14.43
CA ALA A 304 -6.57 11.31 -14.63
C ALA A 304 -6.60 9.89 -14.07
N LEU A 305 -7.61 9.60 -13.25
CA LEU A 305 -7.98 8.25 -12.86
C LEU A 305 -9.27 7.86 -13.57
N PRO A 306 -9.20 7.10 -14.68
CA PRO A 306 -10.40 6.54 -15.27
C PRO A 306 -11.07 5.59 -14.28
N PHE A 307 -12.39 5.70 -14.13
CA PHE A 307 -13.18 4.82 -13.25
C PHE A 307 -12.95 3.33 -13.55
N GLU A 308 -12.73 2.95 -14.82
CA GLU A 308 -12.44 1.56 -15.18
C GLU A 308 -11.08 1.07 -14.66
N THR A 309 -10.07 1.93 -14.65
CA THR A 309 -8.75 1.61 -14.08
C THR A 309 -8.87 1.47 -12.56
N PHE A 310 -9.59 2.39 -11.91
CA PHE A 310 -9.91 2.31 -10.48
C PHE A 310 -10.65 1.02 -10.13
N ARG A 311 -11.70 0.68 -10.86
CA ARG A 311 -12.45 -0.56 -10.68
C ARG A 311 -11.57 -1.80 -10.90
N ALA A 312 -10.69 -1.77 -11.89
CA ALA A 312 -9.91 -2.94 -12.29
C ALA A 312 -8.87 -3.37 -11.25
N VAL A 313 -8.37 -2.45 -10.40
CA VAL A 313 -7.46 -2.84 -9.30
C VAL A 313 -8.17 -3.63 -8.19
N PHE A 314 -9.50 -3.57 -8.10
CA PHE A 314 -10.30 -4.33 -7.13
C PHE A 314 -10.72 -5.72 -7.62
N ARG A 315 -10.43 -6.07 -8.88
CA ARG A 315 -10.86 -7.35 -9.45
C ARG A 315 -10.18 -8.52 -8.74
N ASP A 316 -10.97 -9.55 -8.40
CA ASP A 316 -10.52 -10.76 -7.69
C ASP A 316 -9.89 -10.51 -6.30
N VAL A 317 -9.90 -9.27 -5.80
CA VAL A 317 -9.46 -8.93 -4.44
C VAL A 317 -10.41 -9.56 -3.42
N GLU A 318 -9.85 -10.13 -2.36
CA GLU A 318 -10.59 -10.84 -1.30
C GLU A 318 -11.58 -11.88 -1.85
N TYR A 319 -11.09 -12.75 -2.73
CA TYR A 319 -11.90 -13.78 -3.37
C TYR A 319 -13.11 -13.21 -4.13
N GLY A 320 -12.91 -12.07 -4.79
CA GLY A 320 -13.91 -11.36 -5.58
C GLY A 320 -14.98 -10.65 -4.73
N LEU A 321 -14.67 -10.27 -3.49
CA LEU A 321 -15.59 -9.50 -2.64
C LEU A 321 -16.01 -8.21 -3.35
N TYR A 322 -15.06 -7.47 -3.89
CA TYR A 322 -15.31 -6.18 -4.53
C TYR A 322 -15.91 -6.30 -5.94
N ASP A 323 -15.84 -7.46 -6.60
CA ASP A 323 -16.55 -7.70 -7.86
C ASP A 323 -18.07 -7.63 -7.71
N ARG A 324 -18.57 -7.85 -6.48
CA ARG A 324 -19.99 -7.80 -6.10
C ARG A 324 -20.34 -6.68 -5.12
N ASN A 325 -19.35 -5.97 -4.58
CA ASN A 325 -19.52 -4.83 -3.67
C ASN A 325 -18.83 -3.60 -4.29
N PRO A 326 -19.56 -2.73 -4.99
CA PRO A 326 -19.00 -1.51 -5.56
C PRO A 326 -18.32 -0.64 -4.50
N VAL A 327 -17.11 -0.17 -4.80
CA VAL A 327 -16.41 0.84 -4.00
C VAL A 327 -16.66 2.20 -4.60
N LEU A 328 -17.38 3.06 -3.89
CA LEU A 328 -17.76 4.40 -4.32
C LEU A 328 -17.10 5.47 -3.45
N LEU A 329 -17.32 6.73 -3.80
CA LEU A 329 -16.66 7.86 -3.12
C LEU A 329 -16.91 7.89 -1.61
N GLY A 330 -18.11 7.49 -1.15
CA GLY A 330 -18.43 7.41 0.28
C GLY A 330 -17.62 6.32 1.01
N ASP A 331 -17.37 5.18 0.37
CA ASP A 331 -16.55 4.11 0.92
C ASP A 331 -15.09 4.55 1.05
N LEU A 332 -14.58 5.31 0.06
CA LEU A 332 -13.24 5.92 0.12
C LEU A 332 -13.13 6.98 1.21
N ALA A 333 -14.18 7.78 1.42
CA ALA A 333 -14.22 8.76 2.51
C ALA A 333 -14.17 8.08 3.88
N TYR A 334 -14.92 6.99 4.06
CA TYR A 334 -14.91 6.19 5.27
C TYR A 334 -13.54 5.53 5.49
N ALA A 335 -12.99 4.88 4.47
CA ALA A 335 -11.66 4.27 4.51
C ALA A 335 -10.58 5.29 4.91
N ALA A 336 -10.62 6.49 4.34
CA ALA A 336 -9.70 7.57 4.67
C ALA A 336 -9.79 8.01 6.15
N GLN A 337 -10.97 7.95 6.78
CA GLN A 337 -11.13 8.28 8.20
C GLN A 337 -10.54 7.22 9.13
N CYS A 338 -10.33 6.00 8.65
CA CYS A 338 -9.89 4.85 9.43
C CYS A 338 -8.39 4.54 9.29
N VAL A 339 -7.63 5.39 8.59
CA VAL A 339 -6.19 5.17 8.43
C VAL A 339 -5.45 5.35 9.76
N GLU A 340 -4.42 4.55 9.95
CA GLU A 340 -3.44 4.72 11.02
C GLU A 340 -2.65 6.01 10.73
N TRP A 341 -2.94 7.06 11.49
CA TRP A 341 -2.33 8.38 11.32
C TRP A 341 -1.16 8.60 12.28
N PHE A 342 -1.19 7.92 13.43
CA PHE A 342 -0.18 8.07 14.47
C PHE A 342 1.22 7.63 14.03
N GLU A 343 1.41 6.46 13.41
CA GLU A 343 2.70 6.00 12.90
C GLU A 343 3.17 6.87 11.73
N PHE A 344 2.25 7.31 10.86
CA PHE A 344 2.59 8.27 9.80
C PHE A 344 3.13 9.59 10.37
N ALA A 345 2.45 10.16 11.38
CA ALA A 345 2.90 11.38 12.06
C ALA A 345 4.19 11.18 12.88
N LYS A 346 4.42 9.97 13.38
CA LYS A 346 5.67 9.61 14.09
C LYS A 346 6.89 9.69 13.16
N GLU A 347 6.73 9.33 11.89
CA GLU A 347 7.82 9.35 10.92
C GLU A 347 7.91 10.66 10.12
N HIS A 348 6.77 11.28 9.85
CA HIS A 348 6.67 12.47 9.03
C HIS A 348 5.95 13.61 9.75
N PRO A 349 6.43 14.07 10.93
CA PRO A 349 5.75 15.10 11.71
C PRO A 349 5.68 16.46 10.99
N HIS A 350 6.57 16.71 10.02
CA HIS A 350 6.55 17.90 9.18
C HIS A 350 5.42 17.87 8.13
N LEU A 351 4.86 16.70 7.81
CA LEU A 351 3.75 16.54 6.88
C LEU A 351 2.41 16.38 7.60
N ALA A 352 2.40 15.62 8.69
CA ALA A 352 1.17 15.20 9.38
C ALA A 352 0.92 15.93 10.72
N GLY A 353 1.87 16.75 11.19
CA GLY A 353 1.87 17.29 12.54
C GLY A 353 2.43 16.30 13.57
N PRO A 354 2.47 16.66 14.88
CA PRO A 354 2.99 15.78 15.91
C PRO A 354 2.11 14.52 16.08
N PRO A 355 2.69 13.35 16.40
CA PRO A 355 1.93 12.14 16.62
C PRO A 355 1.06 12.24 17.87
N ASP A 356 -0.23 11.90 17.76
CA ASP A 356 -1.20 11.85 18.86
C ASP A 356 -1.91 10.50 18.90
N PHE A 357 -1.53 9.67 19.88
CA PHE A 357 -2.10 8.33 20.02
C PHE A 357 -3.56 8.34 20.49
N ALA A 358 -4.02 9.42 21.14
CA ALA A 358 -5.40 9.51 21.61
C ALA A 358 -6.39 9.74 20.46
N HIS A 359 -5.90 10.24 19.33
CA HIS A 359 -6.66 10.59 18.14
C HIS A 359 -5.97 10.01 16.90
N ASP A 360 -5.95 8.68 16.81
CA ASP A 360 -5.40 7.96 15.65
C ASP A 360 -6.38 7.98 14.46
N ALA A 361 -6.53 9.17 13.90
CA ALA A 361 -7.29 9.45 12.69
C ALA A 361 -6.73 10.72 12.03
N PRO A 362 -6.81 10.84 10.69
CA PRO A 362 -6.39 12.06 10.02
C PRO A 362 -7.31 13.24 10.38
N PRO A 363 -6.79 14.48 10.34
CA PRO A 363 -7.64 15.66 10.40
C PRO A 363 -8.68 15.67 9.27
N ALA A 364 -9.90 16.13 9.55
CA ALA A 364 -11.05 16.00 8.64
C ALA A 364 -10.82 16.65 7.26
N ASP A 365 -10.01 17.71 7.19
CA ASP A 365 -9.67 18.39 5.94
C ASP A 365 -8.90 17.48 4.95
N TRP A 366 -8.17 16.46 5.43
CA TRP A 366 -7.53 15.47 4.54
C TRP A 366 -8.56 14.63 3.80
N VAL A 367 -9.63 14.21 4.49
CA VAL A 367 -10.72 13.43 3.89
C VAL A 367 -11.51 14.29 2.89
N ASP A 368 -11.76 15.55 3.23
CA ASP A 368 -12.45 16.50 2.34
C ASP A 368 -11.62 16.78 1.07
N ARG A 369 -10.29 16.91 1.20
CA ARG A 369 -9.38 17.06 0.06
C ARG A 369 -9.40 15.84 -0.85
N LEU A 370 -9.29 14.63 -0.30
CA LEU A 370 -9.34 13.41 -1.10
C LEU A 370 -10.67 13.29 -1.86
N THR A 371 -11.80 13.46 -1.16
CA THR A 371 -13.12 13.31 -1.76
C THR A 371 -13.39 14.36 -2.84
N THR A 372 -12.98 15.61 -2.61
CA THR A 372 -13.07 16.69 -3.60
C THR A 372 -12.22 16.39 -4.84
N ALA A 373 -10.97 15.97 -4.65
CA ALA A 373 -10.05 15.68 -5.74
C ALA A 373 -10.48 14.45 -6.57
N LEU A 374 -11.15 13.48 -5.94
CA LEU A 374 -11.66 12.28 -6.62
C LEU A 374 -13.01 12.47 -7.30
N ALA A 375 -13.77 13.53 -7.00
CA ALA A 375 -15.10 13.77 -7.56
C ALA A 375 -15.16 13.61 -9.10
N PRO A 376 -14.18 14.06 -9.91
CA PRO A 376 -14.18 13.85 -11.36
C PRO A 376 -14.16 12.37 -11.78
N THR A 377 -13.55 11.48 -11.00
CA THR A 377 -13.53 10.02 -11.26
C THR A 377 -14.93 9.41 -11.17
N PHE A 378 -15.80 10.00 -10.35
CA PHE A 378 -17.17 9.54 -10.07
C PHE A 378 -18.24 10.43 -10.71
N ALA A 379 -17.85 11.33 -11.63
CA ALA A 379 -18.79 12.16 -12.38
C ALA A 379 -19.56 11.34 -13.43
N ALA A 380 -20.70 11.87 -13.86
CA ALA A 380 -21.47 11.29 -14.95
C ALA A 380 -20.71 11.40 -16.28
N ASP A 381 -20.80 10.36 -17.11
CA ASP A 381 -20.15 10.30 -18.43
C ASP A 381 -20.86 11.18 -19.49
N ASP A 382 -21.77 12.07 -19.10
CA ASP A 382 -22.53 12.97 -20.00
C ASP A 382 -21.80 14.30 -20.30
N GLY A 383 -20.58 14.46 -19.78
CA GLY A 383 -19.76 15.66 -19.96
C GLY A 383 -20.23 16.87 -19.16
N SER A 384 -21.28 16.74 -18.33
CA SER A 384 -21.77 17.81 -17.47
C SER A 384 -20.86 18.09 -16.26
N GLY A 385 -20.03 17.11 -15.89
CA GLY A 385 -19.25 17.14 -14.65
C GLY A 385 -20.10 16.97 -13.39
N ALA A 386 -21.41 16.72 -13.51
CA ALA A 386 -22.27 16.45 -12.37
C ALA A 386 -21.93 15.08 -11.74
N PRO A 387 -22.10 14.90 -10.43
CA PRO A 387 -21.93 13.60 -9.79
C PRO A 387 -22.88 12.56 -10.41
N ALA A 388 -22.35 11.39 -10.76
CA ALA A 388 -23.21 10.27 -11.15
C ALA A 388 -24.02 9.79 -9.93
N SER A 389 -25.25 9.35 -10.16
CA SER A 389 -26.05 8.75 -9.08
C SER A 389 -25.40 7.47 -8.58
N HIS A 390 -25.65 7.13 -7.31
CA HIS A 390 -25.19 5.88 -6.71
C HIS A 390 -25.58 4.66 -7.56
N TYR A 391 -26.78 4.66 -8.15
CA TYR A 391 -27.21 3.63 -9.07
C TYR A 391 -26.33 3.54 -10.32
N GLN A 392 -26.07 4.66 -11.00
CA GLN A 392 -25.28 4.67 -12.24
C GLN A 392 -23.86 4.14 -12.01
N LEU A 393 -23.21 4.59 -10.93
CA LEU A 393 -21.88 4.11 -10.56
C LEU A 393 -21.88 2.62 -10.20
N SER A 394 -22.89 2.17 -9.44
CA SER A 394 -23.05 0.75 -9.11
C SER A 394 -23.28 -0.10 -10.36
N ALA A 395 -24.10 0.36 -11.32
CA ALA A 395 -24.36 -0.34 -12.56
C ALA A 395 -23.11 -0.44 -13.44
N ARG A 396 -22.33 0.65 -13.52
CA ARG A 396 -21.03 0.69 -14.21
C ARG A 396 -20.05 -0.30 -13.56
N TRP A 397 -19.93 -0.28 -12.24
CA TRP A 397 -19.09 -1.21 -11.48
C TRP A 397 -19.48 -2.67 -11.70
N LEU A 398 -20.78 -2.97 -11.68
CA LEU A 398 -21.31 -4.32 -11.77
C LEU A 398 -21.44 -4.81 -13.21
N ALA A 399 -21.01 -4.05 -14.22
CA ALA A 399 -21.22 -4.38 -15.63
C ALA A 399 -20.73 -5.79 -16.03
N PRO A 400 -19.57 -6.30 -15.55
CA PRO A 400 -19.18 -7.69 -15.84
C PRO A 400 -20.08 -8.74 -15.17
N LEU A 401 -20.53 -8.49 -13.93
CA LEU A 401 -21.49 -9.39 -13.27
C LEU A 401 -22.84 -9.38 -13.98
N VAL A 402 -23.30 -8.21 -14.45
CA VAL A 402 -24.49 -8.08 -15.30
C VAL A 402 -24.33 -8.88 -16.58
N ALA A 403 -23.19 -8.79 -17.27
CA ALA A 403 -22.94 -9.55 -18.50
C ALA A 403 -23.01 -11.06 -18.25
N GLN A 404 -22.40 -11.54 -17.17
CA GLN A 404 -22.51 -12.94 -16.75
C GLN A 404 -23.95 -13.37 -16.44
N CYS A 405 -24.73 -12.50 -15.78
CA CYS A 405 -26.12 -12.77 -15.46
C CYS A 405 -27.04 -12.71 -16.68
N ARG A 406 -26.71 -11.92 -17.71
CA ARG A 406 -27.44 -11.93 -19.00
C ARG A 406 -27.33 -13.27 -19.71
N THR A 407 -26.17 -13.92 -19.65
CA THR A 407 -26.02 -15.31 -20.13
C THR A 407 -26.93 -16.26 -19.36
N ALA A 408 -26.91 -16.22 -18.01
CA ALA A 408 -27.79 -17.05 -17.19
C ALA A 408 -29.29 -16.78 -17.44
N PHE A 409 -29.65 -15.52 -17.68
CA PHE A 409 -31.01 -15.12 -18.02
C PHE A 409 -31.49 -15.71 -19.36
N ALA A 410 -30.61 -15.76 -20.37
CA ALA A 410 -30.93 -16.37 -21.65
C ALA A 410 -31.20 -17.87 -21.54
N ASP A 411 -30.49 -18.56 -20.64
CA ASP A 411 -30.58 -20.01 -20.45
C ASP A 411 -31.75 -20.44 -19.55
N GLY A 412 -32.06 -19.66 -18.51
CA GLY A 412 -33.00 -20.07 -17.45
C GLY A 412 -33.88 -18.96 -16.88
N GLY A 413 -33.93 -17.79 -17.53
CA GLY A 413 -34.75 -16.66 -17.11
C GLY A 413 -34.32 -16.04 -15.78
N LEU A 414 -35.24 -15.31 -15.13
CA LEU A 414 -34.95 -14.57 -13.90
C LEU A 414 -34.58 -15.49 -12.73
N THR A 415 -35.17 -16.69 -12.65
CA THR A 415 -34.85 -17.66 -11.59
C THR A 415 -33.38 -18.05 -11.61
N ALA A 416 -32.81 -18.37 -12.78
CA ALA A 416 -31.40 -18.72 -12.91
C ALA A 416 -30.46 -17.56 -12.51
N VAL A 417 -30.86 -16.31 -12.78
CA VAL A 417 -30.13 -15.12 -12.32
C VAL A 417 -30.13 -15.03 -10.80
N LEU A 418 -31.30 -15.14 -10.17
CA LEU A 418 -31.44 -15.02 -8.72
C LEU A 418 -30.71 -16.16 -7.99
N GLU A 419 -30.79 -17.39 -8.50
CA GLU A 419 -30.03 -18.53 -7.98
C GLU A 419 -28.52 -18.28 -8.04
N ARG A 420 -28.01 -17.78 -9.17
CA ARG A 420 -26.60 -17.42 -9.32
C ARG A 420 -26.18 -16.35 -8.32
N LEU A 421 -26.90 -15.22 -8.28
CA LEU A 421 -26.57 -14.11 -7.39
C LEU A 421 -26.56 -14.53 -5.92
N PHE A 422 -27.51 -15.38 -5.51
CA PHE A 422 -27.58 -15.91 -4.15
C PHE A 422 -26.46 -16.92 -3.86
N ALA A 423 -26.16 -17.81 -4.80
CA ALA A 423 -25.09 -18.81 -4.67
C ALA A 423 -23.71 -18.15 -4.58
N THR A 424 -23.51 -17.00 -5.23
CA THR A 424 -22.28 -16.20 -5.18
C THR A 424 -22.33 -15.07 -4.15
N HIS A 425 -23.28 -15.11 -3.20
CA HIS A 425 -23.39 -14.19 -2.06
C HIS A 425 -23.40 -12.71 -2.44
N VAL A 426 -24.10 -12.36 -3.53
CA VAL A 426 -24.24 -10.96 -3.95
C VAL A 426 -25.10 -10.21 -2.93
N PRO A 427 -24.66 -9.03 -2.44
CA PRO A 427 -25.40 -8.27 -1.43
C PRO A 427 -26.71 -7.72 -2.01
N PRO A 428 -27.70 -7.38 -1.15
CA PRO A 428 -29.01 -6.85 -1.57
C PRO A 428 -28.93 -5.69 -2.57
N ARG A 429 -28.05 -4.71 -2.31
CA ARG A 429 -27.86 -3.53 -3.17
C ARG A 429 -27.44 -3.91 -4.59
N SER A 430 -26.40 -4.73 -4.71
CA SER A 430 -25.90 -5.18 -6.00
C SER A 430 -26.89 -6.10 -6.71
N ALA A 431 -27.64 -6.93 -5.98
CA ALA A 431 -28.68 -7.79 -6.56
C ALA A 431 -29.79 -6.96 -7.24
N LEU A 432 -30.26 -5.89 -6.59
CA LEU A 432 -31.24 -4.97 -7.17
C LEU A 432 -30.73 -4.30 -8.47
N VAL A 433 -29.47 -3.84 -8.46
CA VAL A 433 -28.84 -3.25 -9.64
C VAL A 433 -28.72 -4.27 -10.77
N VAL A 434 -28.18 -5.45 -10.49
CA VAL A 434 -27.98 -6.49 -11.52
C VAL A 434 -29.31 -6.94 -12.12
N VAL A 435 -30.33 -7.20 -11.29
CA VAL A 435 -31.64 -7.62 -11.78
C VAL A 435 -32.28 -6.53 -12.65
N ARG A 436 -32.19 -5.26 -12.25
CA ARG A 436 -32.68 -4.14 -13.08
C ARG A 436 -31.94 -4.05 -14.42
N GLU A 437 -30.62 -4.19 -14.42
CA GLU A 437 -29.80 -4.13 -15.65
C GLU A 437 -29.98 -5.33 -16.59
N VAL A 438 -30.31 -6.51 -16.03
CA VAL A 438 -30.63 -7.72 -16.81
C VAL A 438 -32.02 -7.60 -17.45
N LEU A 439 -33.03 -7.15 -16.70
CA LEU A 439 -34.40 -6.98 -17.20
C LEU A 439 -34.56 -5.76 -18.12
N GLY A 440 -33.61 -4.82 -18.06
CA GLY A 440 -33.57 -3.60 -18.86
C GLY A 440 -33.91 -2.37 -18.03
N SER A 441 -32.89 -1.57 -17.74
CA SER A 441 -32.97 -0.42 -16.84
C SER A 441 -33.82 0.76 -17.35
N THR A 442 -34.18 0.76 -18.64
CA THR A 442 -35.14 1.70 -19.25
C THR A 442 -36.60 1.32 -19.04
N ARG A 443 -36.88 0.04 -18.75
CA ARG A 443 -38.24 -0.50 -18.55
C ARG A 443 -38.57 -0.76 -17.09
N HIS A 444 -37.54 -0.92 -16.25
CA HIS A 444 -37.67 -1.26 -14.85
C HIS A 444 -37.00 -0.22 -13.95
N THR A 445 -37.62 0.06 -12.82
CA THR A 445 -37.06 0.87 -11.72
C THR A 445 -36.53 -0.04 -10.62
N VAL A 446 -35.75 0.51 -9.68
CA VAL A 446 -35.31 -0.24 -8.48
C VAL A 446 -36.53 -0.76 -7.70
N ASP A 447 -37.54 0.08 -7.50
CA ASP A 447 -38.78 -0.30 -6.80
C ASP A 447 -39.58 -1.37 -7.54
N GLY A 448 -39.51 -1.37 -8.87
CA GLY A 448 -40.16 -2.38 -9.70
C GLY A 448 -39.51 -3.76 -9.62
N VAL A 449 -38.19 -3.83 -9.36
CA VAL A 449 -37.47 -5.11 -9.24
C VAL A 449 -37.34 -5.62 -7.81
N LEU A 450 -37.43 -4.75 -6.80
CA LEU A 450 -37.41 -5.14 -5.39
C LEU A 450 -38.33 -6.31 -5.05
N PRO A 451 -39.65 -6.29 -5.39
CA PRO A 451 -40.54 -7.40 -5.05
C PRO A 451 -40.14 -8.71 -5.75
N LEU A 452 -39.48 -8.64 -6.91
CA LEU A 452 -38.99 -9.83 -7.61
C LEU A 452 -37.82 -10.48 -6.85
N VAL A 453 -36.90 -9.68 -6.33
CA VAL A 453 -35.76 -10.15 -5.53
C VAL A 453 -36.24 -10.65 -4.16
N ALA A 454 -37.13 -9.91 -3.50
CA ALA A 454 -37.68 -10.27 -2.19
C ALA A 454 -38.50 -11.57 -2.21
N ALA A 455 -39.15 -11.88 -3.33
CA ALA A 455 -39.92 -13.12 -3.50
C ALA A 455 -39.04 -14.36 -3.73
N PHE A 456 -37.74 -14.20 -4.02
CA PHE A 456 -36.85 -15.32 -4.27
C PHE A 456 -36.70 -16.22 -3.05
N ARG A 457 -36.82 -17.53 -3.25
CA ARG A 457 -36.52 -18.55 -2.25
C ARG A 457 -35.55 -19.55 -2.87
N PRO A 458 -34.33 -19.71 -2.33
CA PRO A 458 -33.37 -20.64 -2.89
C PRO A 458 -33.82 -22.09 -2.64
N PRO A 459 -33.33 -23.04 -3.46
CA PRO A 459 -33.57 -24.45 -3.21
C PRO A 459 -33.04 -24.86 -1.83
N PRO A 460 -33.66 -25.85 -1.16
CA PRO A 460 -33.22 -26.30 0.15
C PRO A 460 -31.77 -26.79 0.13
N ASP A 461 -30.92 -26.19 0.95
CA ASP A 461 -29.55 -26.65 1.21
C ASP A 461 -29.54 -27.42 2.55
N PRO A 462 -29.40 -28.76 2.54
CA PRO A 462 -29.41 -29.56 3.76
C PRO A 462 -28.21 -29.28 4.67
N ASP A 463 -27.09 -28.80 4.12
CA ASP A 463 -25.90 -28.46 4.90
C ASP A 463 -25.98 -27.03 5.48
N ARG A 464 -26.90 -26.20 4.97
CA ARG A 464 -27.10 -24.81 5.38
C ARG A 464 -28.58 -24.44 5.48
N PRO A 465 -29.33 -25.02 6.44
CA PRO A 465 -30.78 -24.88 6.51
C PRO A 465 -31.28 -23.43 6.73
N TRP A 466 -30.43 -22.54 7.25
CA TRP A 466 -30.72 -21.10 7.40
C TRP A 466 -30.72 -20.34 6.07
N ARG A 467 -30.24 -20.92 4.96
CA ARG A 467 -30.28 -20.30 3.63
C ARG A 467 -31.68 -20.25 3.00
N ARG A 468 -32.71 -20.87 3.61
CA ARG A 468 -34.06 -20.97 3.03
C ARG A 468 -34.75 -19.62 2.88
N ASP A 469 -34.42 -18.68 3.74
CA ASP A 469 -34.87 -17.30 3.65
C ASP A 469 -33.89 -16.60 2.72
N GLY A 470 -34.35 -16.16 1.54
CA GLY A 470 -33.51 -15.59 0.48
C GLY A 470 -32.79 -14.30 0.90
N TRP A 471 -33.00 -13.19 0.19
CA TRP A 471 -32.53 -11.91 0.72
C TRP A 471 -33.50 -11.40 1.79
N ASP A 472 -32.95 -10.84 2.86
CA ASP A 472 -33.72 -10.14 3.88
C ASP A 472 -34.43 -8.92 3.27
N GLU A 473 -35.74 -8.82 3.49
CA GLU A 473 -36.57 -7.80 2.85
C GLU A 473 -36.32 -6.40 3.41
N GLU A 474 -35.99 -6.28 4.70
CA GLU A 474 -35.64 -5.00 5.32
C GLU A 474 -34.34 -4.44 4.72
N ARG A 475 -33.30 -5.28 4.62
CA ARG A 475 -32.04 -4.92 3.94
C ARG A 475 -32.21 -4.59 2.47
N LEU A 476 -33.16 -5.25 1.76
CA LEU A 476 -33.49 -4.89 0.37
C LEU A 476 -34.14 -3.51 0.27
N ARG A 477 -34.99 -3.13 1.23
CA ARG A 477 -35.61 -1.80 1.27
C ARG A 477 -34.56 -0.72 1.57
N GLU A 478 -33.71 -0.93 2.58
CA GLU A 478 -32.58 -0.03 2.88
C GLU A 478 -31.65 0.14 1.67
N ALA A 479 -31.36 -0.96 0.97
CA ALA A 479 -30.55 -0.93 -0.23
C ALA A 479 -31.21 -0.17 -1.39
N ALA A 480 -32.53 -0.32 -1.57
CA ALA A 480 -33.28 0.43 -2.57
C ALA A 480 -33.30 1.92 -2.23
N ASP A 481 -33.48 2.28 -0.95
CA ASP A 481 -33.45 3.67 -0.48
C ASP A 481 -32.10 4.33 -0.78
N ALA A 482 -30.99 3.66 -0.47
CA ALA A 482 -29.64 4.13 -0.79
C ALA A 482 -29.40 4.34 -2.30
N LEU A 483 -30.03 3.51 -3.16
CA LEU A 483 -29.94 3.67 -4.61
C LEU A 483 -30.83 4.80 -5.16
N ARG A 484 -31.80 5.29 -4.37
CA ARG A 484 -32.65 6.44 -4.72
C ARG A 484 -32.01 7.79 -4.40
N GLU A 485 -31.00 7.83 -3.52
CA GLU A 485 -30.45 9.10 -3.03
C GLU A 485 -29.97 10.01 -4.18
N ARG A 486 -30.54 11.21 -4.15
CA ARG A 486 -30.46 12.25 -5.16
C ARG A 486 -29.14 12.99 -5.05
N THR A 487 -28.59 13.37 -6.18
CA THR A 487 -27.70 14.53 -6.34
C THR A 487 -28.29 15.76 -5.62
N GLN A 488 -27.80 16.06 -4.41
CA GLN A 488 -28.00 17.36 -3.78
C GLN A 488 -26.70 17.72 -3.02
N PRO A 489 -26.06 18.87 -3.31
CA PRO A 489 -24.92 19.33 -2.51
C PRO A 489 -25.41 19.70 -1.10
N PRO A 490 -24.53 19.67 -0.07
CA PRO A 490 -24.88 20.19 1.24
C PRO A 490 -25.25 21.66 1.09
N SER A 491 -26.53 21.96 1.32
CA SER A 491 -27.00 23.33 1.49
C SER A 491 -26.38 23.86 2.78
N GLY A 492 -25.45 24.81 2.62
CA GLY A 492 -24.81 25.50 3.73
C GLY A 492 -25.82 26.20 4.64
N SER A 493 -25.48 26.20 5.92
CA SER A 493 -25.91 27.18 6.91
C SER A 493 -24.71 27.59 7.74
#